data_AF-A0A945WG23-F1
#
_entry.id   AF-A0A945WG23-F1
#
_cell.length_a   1.000
_cell.length_b   1.000
_cell.length_c   1.000
_cell.angle_alpha   90.00
_cell.angle_beta   90.00
_cell.angle_gamma   90.00
#
_symmetry.space_group_name_H-M   'P 1'
#
loop_
_entity.id
_entity.type
_entity.pdbx_description
1 polymer ?
#
loop_
_entity_poly.entity_id
_entity_poly.type
_entity_poly.pdbx_seq_one_letter_code
_entity_poly.pdbx_strand_id
1 'polypeptide(L)'
;MRNVGLLDRIFRFTLGTFLLLTGLTILDGAHGSIIGIIVAICSLLPFYMALTARCFVFNWFKIHSLNKKECATHGRPYQSEV
;
A
#
# COMPACT_ATOMS: atom_id res chain seq x y z
N MET A 1 -15.01 1.63 -1.18
CA MET A 1 -14.09 1.38 -2.30
C MET A 1 -13.10 0.30 -1.90
N ARG A 2 -13.15 -0.87 -2.55
CA ARG A 2 -12.32 -2.05 -2.24
C ARG A 2 -11.41 -2.24 -3.46
N ASN A 3 -10.13 -1.93 -3.35
CA ASN A 3 -9.17 -2.15 -4.42
C ASN A 3 -8.86 -3.66 -4.41
N VAL A 4 -9.50 -4.40 -5.31
CA VAL A 4 -9.54 -5.89 -5.28
C VAL A 4 -8.34 -6.52 -5.99
N GLY A 5 -7.49 -5.73 -6.66
CA GLY A 5 -6.35 -6.23 -7.40
C GLY A 5 -5.38 -6.98 -6.49
N LEU A 6 -5.37 -8.32 -6.58
CA LEU A 6 -4.43 -9.20 -5.87
C LEU A 6 -2.99 -8.71 -6.08
N LEU A 7 -2.68 -8.27 -7.30
CA LEU A 7 -1.37 -7.75 -7.70
C LEU A 7 -0.97 -6.50 -6.90
N ASP A 8 -1.86 -5.53 -6.73
CA ASP A 8 -1.63 -4.30 -5.96
C ASP A 8 -1.39 -4.61 -4.47
N ARG A 9 -2.11 -5.61 -3.94
CA ARG A 9 -1.91 -6.10 -2.57
C ARG A 9 -0.53 -6.74 -2.40
N ILE A 10 -0.10 -7.55 -3.36
CA ILE A 10 1.22 -8.18 -3.38
C ILE A 10 2.31 -7.12 -3.44
N PHE A 11 2.23 -6.17 -4.38
CA PHE A 11 3.23 -5.09 -4.51
C PHE A 11 3.39 -4.29 -3.23
N ARG A 12 2.29 -3.92 -2.56
CA ARG A 12 2.37 -3.19 -1.28
C ARG A 12 2.95 -4.02 -0.16
N PHE A 13 2.60 -5.29 -0.09
CA PHE A 13 3.16 -6.21 0.89
C PHE A 13 4.67 -6.39 0.68
N THR A 14 5.10 -6.59 -0.56
CA THR A 14 6.53 -6.69 -0.93
C THR A 14 7.26 -5.38 -0.63
N LEU A 15 6.68 -4.23 -0.96
CA LEU A 15 7.28 -2.92 -0.69
C LEU A 15 7.43 -2.67 0.82
N GLY A 16 6.40 -2.98 1.61
CA GLY A 16 6.47 -2.89 3.07
C GLY A 16 7.55 -3.79 3.64
N THR A 17 7.65 -5.04 3.17
CA THR A 17 8.68 -5.98 3.61
C THR A 17 10.09 -5.48 3.26
N PHE A 18 10.26 -4.94 2.05
CA PHE A 18 11.53 -4.39 1.60
C PHE A 18 11.97 -3.19 2.45
N LEU A 19 11.05 -2.25 2.73
CA LEU A 19 11.31 -1.09 3.59
C LEU A 19 11.62 -1.51 5.02
N LEU A 20 10.90 -2.49 5.56
CA LEU A 20 11.13 -3.02 6.91
C LEU A 20 12.53 -3.62 7.03
N LEU A 21 12.92 -4.48 6.08
CA LEU A 21 14.25 -5.08 6.04
C LEU A 21 15.33 -4.03 5.88
N THR A 22 15.15 -3.07 4.97
CA THR A 22 16.10 -1.96 4.77
C THR A 22 16.26 -1.12 6.04
N GLY A 23 15.16 -0.78 6.71
CA GLY A 23 15.17 -0.02 7.96
C GLY A 23 15.88 -0.74 9.11
N LEU A 24 15.62 -2.04 9.26
CA LEU A 24 16.19 -2.84 10.35
C LEU A 24 17.65 -3.24 10.11
N THR A 25 18.01 -3.61 8.87
CA THR A 25 19.33 -4.17 8.55
C THR A 25 20.30 -3.17 7.93
N ILE A 26 19.90 -2.50 6.84
CA ILE A 26 20.80 -1.58 6.10
C ILE A 26 21.00 -0.27 6.85
N LEU A 27 19.93 0.26 7.44
CA LEU A 27 19.94 1.50 8.21
C LEU A 27 20.20 1.29 9.70
N ASP A 28 20.54 0.06 10.08
CA ASP A 28 20.94 -0.34 11.42
C ASP A 28 19.90 -0.03 12.52
N GLY A 29 18.61 -0.05 12.17
CA GLY A 29 17.51 0.20 13.10
C GLY A 29 17.49 -0.82 14.26
N ALA A 30 17.95 -2.04 14.03
CA ALA A 30 18.06 -3.07 15.06
C ALA A 30 19.04 -2.72 16.19
N HIS A 31 20.08 -1.92 15.90
CA HIS A 31 21.08 -1.49 16.87
C HIS A 31 20.80 -0.08 17.45
N GLY A 32 19.62 0.49 17.17
CA GLY A 32 19.17 1.76 17.76
C GLY A 32 19.30 3.00 16.88
N SER A 33 19.61 2.84 15.58
CA SER A 33 19.61 3.95 14.63
C SER A 33 18.21 4.56 14.50
N ILE A 34 18.07 5.84 14.87
CA ILE A 34 16.80 6.57 14.80
C ILE A 34 16.24 6.58 13.38
N ILE A 35 17.09 6.76 12.37
CA ILE A 35 16.68 6.78 10.96
C ILE A 35 16.16 5.40 10.54
N GLY A 36 16.86 4.33 10.92
CA GLY A 36 16.42 2.96 10.65
C GLY A 36 15.07 2.62 11.30
N ILE A 37 14.88 3.05 12.54
CA ILE A 37 13.63 2.88 13.29
C ILE A 37 12.48 3.65 12.62
N ILE A 38 12.68 4.91 12.24
CA ILE A 38 11.65 5.70 11.54
C ILE A 38 11.26 5.01 10.23
N VAL A 39 12.24 4.56 9.43
CA VAL A 39 11.97 3.85 8.16
C VAL A 39 11.22 2.54 8.40
N ALA A 40 11.60 1.77 9.43
CA ALA A 40 10.91 0.55 9.83
C ALA A 40 9.46 0.84 10.25
N ILE A 41 9.19 1.91 11.01
CA ILE A 41 7.83 2.32 11.39
C ILE A 41 7.04 2.76 10.15
N CYS A 42 7.63 3.54 9.26
CA CYS A 42 6.99 3.97 8.01
C CYS A 42 6.63 2.78 7.11
N SER A 43 7.37 1.67 7.18
CA SER A 43 7.04 0.44 6.44
C SER A 43 5.70 -0.19 6.85
N LEU A 44 5.15 0.15 8.02
CA LEU A 44 3.84 -0.34 8.46
C LEU A 44 2.69 0.25 7.63
N LEU A 45 2.86 1.43 7.03
CA LEU A 45 1.85 2.07 6.17
C LEU A 45 1.47 1.18 4.97
N PRO A 46 2.40 0.72 4.11
CA PRO A 46 2.05 -0.15 3.00
C PRO A 46 1.46 -1.50 3.46
N PHE A 47 1.87 -2.05 4.61
CA PHE A 47 1.23 -3.24 5.19
C PHE A 47 -0.22 -3.00 5.60
N TYR A 48 -0.50 -1.89 6.28
CA TYR A 48 -1.85 -1.49 6.64
C TYR A 48 -2.72 -1.27 5.39
N MET A 49 -2.16 -0.65 4.35
CA MET A 49 -2.84 -0.47 3.05
C MET A 49 -3.05 -1.79 2.29
N ALA A 50 -2.16 -2.78 2.47
CA ALA A 50 -2.34 -4.11 1.92
C ALA A 50 -3.45 -4.89 2.65
N LEU A 51 -3.59 -4.72 3.97
CA LEU A 51 -4.64 -5.40 4.75
C LEU A 51 -6.03 -4.80 4.51
N THR A 52 -6.15 -3.48 4.50
CA THR A 52 -7.44 -2.78 4.40
C THR A 52 -8.02 -2.75 2.99
N ALA A 53 -7.25 -3.14 1.96
CA ALA A 53 -7.62 -3.02 0.54
C ALA A 53 -8.12 -1.61 0.15
N ARG A 54 -7.76 -0.61 0.96
CA ARG A 54 -8.07 0.80 0.79
C ARG A 54 -6.74 1.51 0.73
N CYS A 55 -6.49 2.20 -0.37
CA CYS A 55 -5.30 3.02 -0.48
C CYS A 55 -5.69 4.48 -0.53
N PHE A 56 -5.25 5.20 0.50
CA PHE A 56 -5.39 6.64 0.53
C PHE A 56 -4.68 7.29 -0.67
N VAL A 57 -3.53 6.77 -1.09
CA VAL A 57 -2.76 7.28 -2.24
C VAL A 57 -3.52 7.13 -3.55
N PHE A 58 -4.13 5.97 -3.83
CA PHE A 58 -4.91 5.78 -5.07
C PHE A 58 -6.21 6.61 -5.06
N ASN A 59 -6.79 6.84 -3.88
CA ASN A 59 -7.91 7.78 -3.73
C ASN A 59 -7.47 9.23 -4.00
N TRP A 60 -6.29 9.62 -3.51
CA TRP A 60 -5.73 10.96 -3.70
C TRP A 60 -5.34 11.23 -5.16
N PHE A 61 -4.67 10.27 -5.80
CA PHE A 61 -4.20 10.39 -7.19
C PHE A 61 -5.24 9.98 -8.23
N LYS A 62 -6.44 9.51 -7.83
CA LYS A 62 -7.47 8.96 -8.73
C LYS A 62 -6.92 7.90 -9.71
N ILE A 63 -5.98 7.08 -9.26
CA ILE A 63 -5.46 5.94 -10.03
C ILE A 63 -6.23 4.69 -9.60
N HIS A 64 -6.64 3.86 -10.55
CA HIS A 64 -7.27 2.57 -10.26
C HIS A 64 -6.62 1.49 -11.10
N SER A 65 -6.47 0.31 -10.50
CA SER A 65 -5.97 -0.88 -11.21
C SER A 65 -7.11 -1.77 -11.73
N LEU A 66 -8.37 -1.35 -11.59
CA LEU A 66 -9.53 -2.13 -12.02
C LEU A 66 -9.54 -2.31 -13.53
N ASN A 67 -9.59 -3.56 -13.99
CA ASN A 67 -9.74 -3.90 -15.40
C ASN A 67 -11.19 -3.58 -15.85
N LYS A 68 -11.42 -3.35 -17.16
CA LYS A 68 -12.76 -3.00 -17.69
C LYS A 68 -13.85 -3.99 -17.26
N LYS A 69 -13.50 -5.29 -17.13
CA LYS A 69 -14.41 -6.33 -16.63
C LYS A 69 -14.78 -6.14 -15.15
N GLU A 70 -13.82 -5.80 -14.30
CA GLU A 70 -14.07 -5.59 -12.87
C GLU A 70 -14.84 -4.29 -12.60
N CYS A 71 -14.61 -3.24 -13.40
CA CYS A 71 -15.43 -2.01 -13.37
C CYS A 71 -16.90 -2.28 -13.72
N ALA A 72 -17.18 -3.27 -14.59
CA ALA A 72 -18.56 -3.64 -14.93
C ALA A 72 -19.23 -4.44 -13.80
N THR A 73 -18.47 -5.23 -13.03
CA THR A 73 -18.99 -6.05 -11.93
C THR A 73 -19.11 -5.29 -10.60
N HIS A 74 -18.20 -4.34 -10.34
CA HIS A 74 -18.11 -3.64 -9.06
C HIS A 74 -18.49 -2.16 -9.11
N GLY A 75 -18.87 -1.64 -10.28
CA GLY A 75 -19.17 -0.23 -10.50
C GLY A 75 -17.92 0.61 -10.78
N ARG A 76 -18.12 1.83 -11.30
CA ARG A 76 -16.99 2.74 -11.61
C ARG A 76 -16.34 3.23 -10.31
N PRO A 77 -15.00 3.17 -10.18
CA PRO A 77 -14.31 3.54 -8.94
C PRO A 77 -14.42 5.01 -8.53
N TYR A 78 -14.87 5.91 -9.44
CA TYR A 78 -14.96 7.36 -9.19
C TYR A 78 -16.31 8.00 -9.52
N GLN A 79 -17.37 7.23 -9.73
CA GLN A 79 -18.69 7.84 -9.71
C GLN A 79 -19.05 8.11 -8.26
N SER A 80 -18.66 9.29 -7.78
CA SER A 80 -19.38 9.96 -6.71
C SER A 80 -20.81 10.17 -7.20
N GLU A 81 -21.78 9.58 -6.52
CA GLU A 81 -23.12 10.13 -6.48
C GLU A 81 -22.98 11.53 -5.86
N VAL A 82 -22.90 12.55 -6.71
CA VAL A 82 -23.79 13.72 -6.84
C VAL A 82 -23.51 14.36 -8.20
#